data_AF-A0A1A6HKV1-F1
#
_entry.id   AF-A0A1A6HKV1-F1
#
_cell.length_a   1.000
_cell.length_b   1.000
_cell.length_c   1.000
_cell.angle_alpha   90.00
_cell.angle_beta   90.00
_cell.angle_gamma   90.00
#
_symmetry.space_group_name_H-M   'P 1'
#
loop_
_entity.id
_entity.type
_entity.pdbx_description
1 polymer ?
#
loop_
_entity_poly.entity_id
_entity_poly.type
_entity_poly.pdbx_seq_one_letter_code
_entity_poly.pdbx_strand_id
1 'polypeptide(L)'
;MEFSLYIISHVGTVISLVCLALAIATFLLCRAVQNQNTYMHLHLCVCLFLAKFLFLMGVDKTDNQTACAIIAGFLHYLFLACFFWMLVEAVMLFLMVRNLKVVNYFSSRNIKILHLCAFGYGLPGLVVMISASVQPQGYGTHNLCWLNTKTGFIWSFLGPVCMIIMINSVLLTWTLWVLRQKLCSVSSEVSKLKDTRLLTFKAIAQIFILGCSWVLGIFQIGSMASIMAYLFTIINSLQGTFIFLIHCLLNRQVCGFLLAPASA
;
A
#
# COMPACT_ATOMS: atom_id res chain seq x y z
N MET A 1 -14.92 -4.68 -26.43
CA MET A 1 -13.68 -4.26 -25.74
C MET A 1 -13.91 -3.94 -24.27
N GLU A 2 -15.01 -3.25 -23.92
CA GLU A 2 -15.45 -3.01 -22.53
C GLU A 2 -15.61 -4.31 -21.70
N PHE A 3 -16.26 -5.34 -22.26
CA PHE A 3 -16.51 -6.61 -21.56
C PHE A 3 -15.24 -7.38 -21.16
N SER A 4 -14.21 -7.39 -22.02
CA SER A 4 -12.93 -8.03 -21.70
C SER A 4 -12.21 -7.31 -20.56
N LEU A 5 -12.30 -5.98 -20.50
CA LEU A 5 -11.73 -5.16 -19.42
C LEU A 5 -12.48 -5.40 -18.12
N TYR A 6 -13.80 -5.50 -18.18
CA TYR A 6 -14.64 -5.85 -17.04
C TYR A 6 -14.25 -7.22 -16.48
N ILE A 7 -14.14 -8.26 -17.31
CA ILE A 7 -13.72 -9.60 -16.89
C ILE A 7 -12.31 -9.58 -16.29
N ILE A 8 -11.33 -8.96 -16.94
CA ILE A 8 -9.94 -8.89 -16.45
C ILE A 8 -9.87 -8.14 -15.12
N SER A 9 -10.59 -7.01 -15.00
CA SER A 9 -10.64 -6.21 -13.78
C SER A 9 -11.30 -6.98 -12.64
N HIS A 10 -12.44 -7.59 -12.89
CA HIS A 10 -13.24 -8.29 -11.87
C HIS A 10 -12.54 -9.56 -11.39
N VAL A 11 -12.12 -10.43 -12.33
CA VAL A 11 -11.39 -11.67 -12.01
C VAL A 11 -10.04 -11.36 -11.37
N GLY A 12 -9.29 -10.41 -11.94
CA GLY A 12 -7.98 -10.02 -11.38
C GLY A 12 -8.10 -9.43 -9.97
N THR A 13 -9.12 -8.61 -9.72
CA THR A 13 -9.38 -8.04 -8.38
C THR A 13 -9.75 -9.12 -7.37
N VAL A 14 -10.58 -10.10 -7.75
CA VAL A 14 -10.92 -11.25 -6.90
C VAL A 14 -9.68 -12.08 -6.57
N ILE A 15 -8.84 -12.39 -7.56
CA ILE A 15 -7.57 -13.12 -7.34
C ILE A 15 -6.67 -12.32 -6.39
N SER A 16 -6.54 -11.01 -6.60
CA SER A 16 -5.78 -10.15 -5.70
C SER A 16 -6.33 -10.13 -4.28
N LEU A 17 -7.65 -10.17 -4.10
CA LEU A 17 -8.28 -10.23 -2.77
C LEU A 17 -7.94 -11.54 -2.07
N VAL A 18 -8.00 -12.67 -2.78
CA VAL A 18 -7.60 -13.98 -2.24
C VAL A 18 -6.12 -13.97 -1.84
N CYS A 19 -5.23 -13.47 -2.70
CA CYS A 19 -3.80 -13.37 -2.38
C CYS A 19 -3.54 -12.46 -1.17
N LEU A 20 -4.24 -11.33 -1.06
CA LEU A 20 -4.13 -10.44 0.12
C LEU A 20 -4.64 -11.11 1.39
N ALA A 21 -5.76 -11.84 1.32
CA ALA A 21 -6.30 -12.58 2.45
C ALA A 21 -5.30 -13.65 2.93
N LEU A 22 -4.68 -14.39 2.01
CA LEU A 22 -3.62 -15.35 2.33
C LEU A 22 -2.38 -14.68 2.94
N ALA A 23 -1.99 -13.50 2.44
CA ALA A 23 -0.88 -12.73 3.01
C ALA A 23 -1.18 -12.29 4.45
N ILE A 24 -2.38 -11.73 4.68
CA ILE A 24 -2.86 -11.32 6.01
C ILE A 24 -2.89 -12.52 6.96
N ALA A 25 -3.49 -13.63 6.53
CA ALA A 25 -3.54 -14.86 7.33
C ALA A 25 -2.14 -15.36 7.68
N THR A 26 -1.20 -15.32 6.73
CA THR A 26 0.20 -15.72 6.95
C THR A 26 0.87 -14.83 8.00
N PHE A 27 0.71 -13.50 7.93
CA PHE A 27 1.28 -12.58 8.92
C PHE A 27 0.66 -12.70 10.31
N LEU A 28 -0.63 -13.04 10.39
CA LEU A 28 -1.34 -13.24 11.66
C LEU A 28 -1.00 -14.58 12.31
N LEU A 29 -0.97 -15.67 11.54
CA LEU A 29 -0.79 -17.03 12.04
C LEU A 29 0.69 -17.39 12.28
N CYS A 30 1.61 -16.90 11.45
CA CYS A 30 3.03 -17.22 11.58
C CYS A 30 3.72 -16.26 12.57
N ARG A 31 3.67 -16.58 13.87
CA ARG A 31 4.43 -15.88 14.93
C ARG A 31 5.94 -15.78 14.64
N ALA A 32 6.51 -16.78 13.97
CA ALA A 32 7.92 -16.79 13.58
C ALA A 32 8.32 -15.63 12.63
N VAL A 33 7.33 -15.04 11.94
CA VAL A 33 7.50 -13.98 10.93
C VAL A 33 7.06 -12.62 11.50
N GLN A 34 6.48 -12.60 12.71
CA GLN A 34 6.00 -11.38 13.36
C GLN A 34 7.19 -10.52 13.81
N ASN A 35 7.61 -9.64 12.91
CA ASN A 35 8.52 -8.56 13.19
C ASN A 35 7.80 -7.21 13.01
N GLN A 36 8.38 -6.13 13.52
CA GLN A 36 7.78 -4.79 13.44
C GLN A 36 7.51 -4.36 11.99
N ASN A 37 8.39 -4.71 11.05
CA ASN A 37 8.17 -4.46 9.61
C ASN A 37 6.96 -5.25 9.08
N THR A 38 6.81 -6.51 9.48
CA THR A 38 5.65 -7.34 9.11
C THR A 38 4.34 -6.75 9.64
N TYR A 39 4.36 -6.13 10.82
CA TYR A 39 3.19 -5.44 11.38
C TYR A 39 2.78 -4.21 10.55
N MET A 40 3.75 -3.41 10.08
CA MET A 40 3.47 -2.29 9.17
C MET A 40 2.89 -2.78 7.83
N HIS A 41 3.48 -3.83 7.24
CA HIS A 41 2.95 -4.44 6.01
C HIS A 41 1.55 -5.03 6.19
N LEU A 42 1.25 -5.59 7.37
CA LEU A 42 -0.08 -6.09 7.71
C LEU A 42 -1.12 -4.98 7.64
N HIS A 43 -0.86 -3.82 8.26
CA HIS A 43 -1.77 -2.67 8.19
C HIS A 43 -2.00 -2.20 6.75
N LEU A 44 -0.95 -2.14 5.94
CA LEU A 44 -1.07 -1.83 4.52
C LEU A 44 -1.94 -2.86 3.77
N CYS A 45 -1.70 -4.15 4.00
CA CYS A 45 -2.45 -5.24 3.35
C CYS A 45 -3.94 -5.21 3.75
N VAL A 46 -4.23 -4.95 5.03
CA VAL A 46 -5.61 -4.83 5.54
C VAL A 46 -6.32 -3.64 4.91
N CYS A 47 -5.67 -2.47 4.84
CA CYS A 47 -6.25 -1.29 4.20
C CYS A 47 -6.50 -1.53 2.70
N LEU A 48 -5.55 -2.15 1.99
CA LEU A 48 -5.71 -2.49 0.57
C LEU A 48 -6.80 -3.54 0.33
N PHE A 49 -6.88 -4.55 1.19
CA PHE A 49 -7.93 -5.57 1.11
C PHE A 49 -9.31 -4.93 1.29
N LEU A 50 -9.49 -4.11 2.33
CA LEU A 50 -10.77 -3.44 2.58
C LEU A 50 -11.13 -2.46 1.46
N ALA A 51 -10.16 -1.70 0.94
CA ALA A 51 -10.38 -0.80 -0.18
C ALA A 51 -10.84 -1.55 -1.44
N LYS A 52 -10.16 -2.65 -1.80
CA LYS A 52 -10.54 -3.47 -2.96
C LYS A 52 -11.89 -4.16 -2.79
N PHE A 53 -12.18 -4.63 -1.58
CA PHE A 53 -13.48 -5.23 -1.27
C PHE A 53 -14.62 -4.21 -1.38
N LEU A 54 -14.44 -3.02 -0.81
CA LEU A 54 -15.41 -1.92 -0.94
C LEU A 54 -15.56 -1.44 -2.39
N PHE A 55 -14.47 -1.39 -3.15
CA PHE A 55 -14.53 -1.05 -4.57
C PHE A 55 -15.38 -2.06 -5.35
N LEU A 56 -15.19 -3.36 -5.11
CA LEU A 56 -15.97 -4.42 -5.75
C LEU A 56 -17.46 -4.33 -5.39
N MET A 57 -17.79 -4.13 -4.10
CA MET A 57 -19.17 -3.95 -3.67
C MET A 57 -19.81 -2.64 -4.18
N GLY A 58 -19.00 -1.60 -4.39
CA GLY A 58 -19.45 -0.28 -4.84
C GLY A 58 -19.80 -0.22 -6.32
N VAL A 59 -19.22 -1.09 -7.15
CA VAL A 59 -19.52 -1.17 -8.60
C VAL A 59 -20.98 -1.55 -8.85
N ASP A 60 -21.55 -2.45 -8.04
CA ASP A 60 -22.91 -2.97 -8.23
C ASP A 60 -24.01 -2.17 -7.50
N LYS A 61 -23.66 -1.11 -6.75
CA LYS A 61 -24.56 -0.40 -5.81
C LYS A 61 -24.77 1.08 -6.18
N THR A 62 -25.00 1.37 -7.46
CA THR A 62 -25.21 2.75 -7.96
C THR A 62 -26.61 3.33 -7.69
N ASP A 63 -27.60 2.50 -7.35
CA ASP A 63 -28.99 2.96 -7.14
C ASP A 63 -29.19 3.82 -5.88
N ASN A 64 -28.35 3.65 -4.85
CA ASN A 64 -28.45 4.42 -3.60
C ASN A 64 -27.30 5.43 -3.50
N GLN A 65 -27.59 6.69 -3.85
CA GLN A 65 -26.60 7.78 -3.84
C GLN A 65 -25.92 7.97 -2.48
N THR A 66 -26.65 7.81 -1.37
CA THR A 66 -26.10 7.95 -0.03
C THR A 66 -25.10 6.83 0.28
N ALA A 67 -25.42 5.59 -0.09
CA ALA A 67 -24.50 4.46 0.07
C ALA A 67 -23.24 4.64 -0.78
N CYS A 68 -23.41 5.11 -2.02
CA CYS A 68 -22.33 5.40 -2.95
C CYS A 68 -21.36 6.49 -2.43
N ALA A 69 -21.91 7.57 -1.84
CA ALA A 69 -21.11 8.63 -1.21
C ALA A 69 -20.34 8.12 0.02
N ILE A 70 -20.97 7.30 0.86
CA ILE A 70 -20.32 6.68 2.03
C ILE A 70 -19.16 5.77 1.58
N ILE A 71 -19.40 4.90 0.59
CA ILE A 71 -18.37 4.01 0.02
C ILE A 71 -17.22 4.85 -0.55
N ALA A 72 -17.49 5.91 -1.30
CA ALA A 72 -16.47 6.81 -1.83
C ALA A 72 -15.64 7.48 -0.72
N GLY A 73 -16.28 7.86 0.40
CA GLY A 73 -15.62 8.41 1.57
C GLY A 73 -14.65 7.41 2.23
N PHE A 74 -15.11 6.18 2.47
CA PHE A 74 -14.27 5.12 3.01
C PHE A 74 -13.13 4.75 2.07
N LEU A 75 -13.40 4.67 0.78
CA LEU A 75 -12.38 4.42 -0.23
C LEU A 75 -11.30 5.50 -0.24
N HIS A 76 -11.69 6.79 -0.22
CA HIS A 76 -10.76 7.91 -0.10
C HIS A 76 -9.86 7.74 1.14
N TYR A 77 -10.45 7.47 2.30
CA TYR A 77 -9.72 7.25 3.54
C TYR A 77 -8.76 6.06 3.47
N LEU A 78 -9.22 4.89 3.00
CA LEU A 78 -8.43 3.67 2.99
C LEU A 78 -7.25 3.74 2.04
N PHE A 79 -7.44 4.28 0.84
CA PHE A 79 -6.33 4.46 -0.09
C PHE A 79 -5.32 5.47 0.44
N LEU A 80 -5.78 6.59 1.02
CA LEU A 80 -4.88 7.56 1.61
C LEU A 80 -4.10 6.96 2.79
N ALA A 81 -4.76 6.19 3.66
CA ALA A 81 -4.11 5.44 4.73
C ALA A 81 -3.03 4.49 4.20
N CYS A 82 -3.25 3.81 3.07
CA CYS A 82 -2.22 2.98 2.45
C CYS A 82 -0.95 3.78 2.10
N PHE A 83 -1.11 4.98 1.55
CA PHE A 83 0.03 5.85 1.23
C PHE A 83 0.76 6.34 2.49
N PHE A 84 0.03 6.74 3.53
CA PHE A 84 0.64 7.13 4.80
C PHE A 84 1.38 5.97 5.47
N TRP A 85 0.82 4.75 5.44
CA TRP A 85 1.49 3.55 5.93
C TRP A 85 2.76 3.22 5.13
N MET A 86 2.73 3.41 3.81
CA MET A 86 3.93 3.28 2.98
C MET A 86 5.01 4.32 3.34
N LEU A 87 4.61 5.57 3.62
CA LEU A 87 5.55 6.61 4.10
C LEU A 87 6.19 6.20 5.43
N VAL A 88 5.40 5.72 6.38
CA VAL A 88 5.90 5.21 7.67
C VAL A 88 6.91 4.08 7.44
N GLU A 89 6.61 3.14 6.54
CA GLU A 89 7.53 2.06 6.18
C GLU A 89 8.85 2.58 5.59
N ALA A 90 8.80 3.53 4.66
CA ALA A 90 9.99 4.14 4.05
C ALA A 90 10.86 4.87 5.08
N VAL A 91 10.24 5.60 6.02
CA VAL A 91 10.94 6.27 7.12
C VAL A 91 11.59 5.24 8.05
N MET A 92 10.87 4.17 8.43
CA MET A 92 11.42 3.13 9.29
C MET A 92 12.61 2.42 8.64
N LEU A 93 12.53 2.14 7.33
CA LEU A 93 13.62 1.56 6.56
C LEU A 93 14.84 2.49 6.52
N PHE A 94 14.63 3.77 6.25
CA PHE A 94 15.70 4.77 6.25
C PHE A 94 16.40 4.87 7.61
N LEU A 95 15.63 4.91 8.71
CA LEU A 95 16.17 4.95 10.07
C LEU A 95 16.96 3.68 10.40
N MET A 96 16.46 2.50 10.01
CA MET A 96 17.13 1.22 10.19
C MET A 96 18.50 1.18 9.48
N VAL A 97 18.58 1.66 8.23
CA VAL A 97 19.82 1.65 7.45
C VAL A 97 20.82 2.70 7.93
N ARG A 98 20.36 3.91 8.28
CA ARG A 98 21.22 5.00 8.74
C ARG A 98 21.87 4.66 10.09
N ASN A 99 21.09 4.13 11.02
CA ASN A 99 21.51 3.92 12.40
C ASN A 99 21.65 2.43 12.76
N LEU A 100 22.66 1.75 12.21
CA LEU A 100 23.01 0.36 12.61
C LEU A 100 23.34 0.20 14.11
N LYS A 101 23.52 1.31 14.86
CA LYS A 101 23.84 1.33 16.29
C LYS A 101 22.63 1.60 17.20
N VAL A 102 21.43 1.66 16.65
CA VAL A 102 20.23 1.99 17.42
C VAL A 102 19.39 0.73 17.62
N VAL A 103 20.04 -0.31 18.17
CA VAL A 103 19.35 -1.37 18.91
C VAL A 103 18.62 -0.78 20.14
N ASN A 104 18.90 0.48 20.51
CA ASN A 104 18.32 1.17 21.66
C ASN A 104 17.22 2.23 21.36
N TYR A 105 16.76 2.43 20.11
CA TYR A 105 15.49 3.17 19.86
C TYR A 105 14.26 2.32 20.20
N PHE A 106 14.48 1.00 20.26
CA PHE A 106 13.51 -0.07 20.48
C PHE A 106 13.13 -0.29 21.95
N SER A 107 13.71 0.47 22.90
CA SER A 107 13.48 0.26 24.34
C SER A 107 12.14 0.86 24.85
N SER A 108 11.60 1.90 24.18
CA SER A 108 10.27 2.47 24.50
C SER A 108 9.20 2.01 23.48
N ARG A 109 8.95 0.69 23.47
CA ARG A 109 8.28 -0.07 22.39
C ARG A 109 6.81 0.29 22.15
N ASN A 110 6.02 0.52 23.20
CA ASN A 110 4.56 0.70 23.05
C ASN A 110 4.14 2.13 22.71
N ILE A 111 4.77 3.13 23.33
CA ILE A 111 4.37 4.53 23.15
C ILE A 111 4.65 5.01 21.72
N LYS A 112 5.74 4.54 21.09
CA LYS A 112 6.12 4.96 19.74
C LYS A 112 5.29 4.30 18.62
N ILE A 113 4.89 3.03 18.78
CA ILE A 113 3.98 2.37 17.81
C ILE A 113 2.63 3.06 17.81
N LEU A 114 2.11 3.43 18.98
CA LEU A 114 0.87 4.18 19.08
C LEU A 114 0.96 5.51 18.34
N HIS A 115 2.08 6.24 18.45
CA HIS A 115 2.29 7.48 17.68
C HIS A 115 2.37 7.24 16.16
N LEU A 116 3.00 6.15 15.71
CA LEU A 116 3.05 5.78 14.30
C LEU A 116 1.68 5.37 13.75
N CYS A 117 0.90 4.61 14.53
CA CYS A 117 -0.49 4.29 14.19
C CYS A 117 -1.39 5.54 14.18
N ALA A 118 -1.21 6.43 15.15
CA ALA A 118 -1.92 7.70 15.20
C ALA A 118 -1.58 8.58 13.98
N PHE A 119 -0.33 8.57 13.52
CA PHE A 119 0.06 9.27 12.29
C PHE A 119 -0.51 8.59 11.04
N GLY A 120 -0.34 7.27 10.92
CA GLY A 120 -0.72 6.47 9.75
C GLY A 120 -2.22 6.42 9.48
N TYR A 121 -3.07 6.49 10.53
CA TYR A 121 -4.53 6.53 10.39
C TYR A 121 -5.12 7.92 10.66
N GLY A 122 -4.56 8.69 11.59
CA GLY A 122 -5.09 9.98 11.99
C GLY A 122 -4.96 11.05 10.92
N LEU A 123 -3.81 11.15 10.23
CA LEU A 123 -3.63 12.13 9.16
C LEU A 123 -4.54 11.88 7.94
N PRO A 124 -4.65 10.65 7.39
CA PRO A 124 -5.64 10.37 6.36
C PRO A 124 -7.07 10.71 6.81
N GLY A 125 -7.40 10.39 8.07
CA GLY A 125 -8.70 10.71 8.66
C GLY A 125 -8.95 12.22 8.68
N LEU A 126 -7.97 13.00 9.12
CA LEU A 126 -8.04 14.46 9.13
C LEU A 126 -8.24 15.04 7.72
N VAL A 127 -7.48 14.57 6.73
CA VAL A 127 -7.61 15.02 5.33
C VAL A 127 -9.01 14.73 4.80
N VAL A 128 -9.54 13.53 5.03
CA VAL A 128 -10.89 13.15 4.58
C VAL A 128 -11.97 13.94 5.31
N MET A 129 -11.82 14.16 6.62
CA MET A 129 -12.77 14.95 7.41
C MET A 129 -12.83 16.41 6.93
N ILE A 130 -11.69 17.04 6.68
CA ILE A 130 -11.64 18.39 6.12
C ILE A 130 -12.30 18.41 4.74
N SER A 131 -11.99 17.43 3.89
CA SER A 131 -12.51 17.35 2.53
C SER A 131 -14.03 17.14 2.49
N ALA A 132 -14.57 16.29 3.37
CA ALA A 132 -16.00 16.08 3.55
C ALA A 132 -16.71 17.30 4.11
N SER A 133 -16.04 18.09 4.97
CA SER A 133 -16.61 19.31 5.53
C SER A 133 -16.67 20.46 4.50
N VAL A 134 -15.66 20.56 3.63
CA VAL A 134 -15.57 21.63 2.62
C VAL A 134 -16.47 21.35 1.41
N GLN A 135 -16.50 20.10 0.93
CA GLN A 135 -17.27 19.74 -0.27
C GLN A 135 -17.86 18.33 -0.15
N PRO A 136 -18.95 18.16 0.63
CA PRO A 136 -19.59 16.85 0.82
C PRO A 136 -20.19 16.29 -0.49
N GLN A 137 -20.62 17.18 -1.39
CA GLN A 137 -21.15 16.85 -2.72
C GLN A 137 -20.08 16.26 -3.68
N GLY A 138 -18.80 16.30 -3.29
CA GLY A 138 -17.69 15.75 -4.08
C GLY A 138 -17.55 14.23 -3.99
N TYR A 139 -18.25 13.58 -3.06
CA TYR A 139 -18.19 12.13 -2.84
C TYR A 139 -19.31 11.40 -3.58
N GLY A 140 -18.92 10.54 -4.53
CA GLY A 140 -19.87 9.78 -5.37
C GLY A 140 -20.28 10.55 -6.63
N THR A 141 -20.54 9.84 -7.71
CA THR A 141 -21.08 10.37 -8.97
C THR A 141 -22.19 9.43 -9.45
N HIS A 142 -23.15 9.93 -10.22
CA HIS A 142 -24.28 9.13 -10.75
C HIS A 142 -23.87 7.85 -11.48
N ASN A 143 -22.66 7.81 -12.06
CA ASN A 143 -22.19 6.68 -12.86
C ASN A 143 -21.15 5.80 -12.11
N LEU A 144 -20.52 6.31 -11.04
CA LEU A 144 -19.39 5.69 -10.36
C LEU A 144 -19.35 6.10 -8.88
N CYS A 145 -19.19 5.13 -7.98
CA CYS A 145 -19.01 5.36 -6.54
C CYS A 145 -17.58 5.75 -6.17
N TRP A 146 -17.13 6.88 -6.74
CA TRP A 146 -15.81 7.46 -6.53
C TRP A 146 -15.88 8.99 -6.41
N LEU A 147 -14.74 9.61 -6.06
CA LEU A 147 -14.57 11.08 -6.04
C LEU A 147 -14.86 11.69 -7.41
N ASN A 148 -15.53 12.84 -7.41
CA ASN A 148 -15.81 13.59 -8.62
C ASN A 148 -14.51 14.14 -9.25
N THR A 149 -14.22 13.73 -10.48
CA THR A 149 -13.04 14.16 -11.25
C THR A 149 -13.24 15.48 -12.00
N LYS A 150 -14.48 15.93 -12.21
CA LYS A 150 -14.80 17.12 -13.02
C LYS A 150 -14.62 18.44 -12.27
N THR A 151 -14.82 18.43 -10.95
CA THR A 151 -14.82 19.64 -10.12
C THR A 151 -13.47 19.91 -9.44
N GLY A 152 -12.40 19.22 -9.85
CA GLY A 152 -11.08 19.33 -9.22
C GLY A 152 -10.99 18.71 -7.82
N PHE A 153 -12.10 18.19 -7.27
CA PHE A 153 -12.14 17.57 -5.94
C PHE A 153 -11.19 16.37 -5.81
N ILE A 154 -10.87 15.70 -6.91
CA ILE A 154 -9.84 14.65 -6.97
C ILE A 154 -8.46 15.11 -6.45
N TRP A 155 -8.14 16.41 -6.51
CA TRP A 155 -6.89 16.96 -5.97
C TRP A 155 -6.76 16.88 -4.45
N SER A 156 -7.89 16.80 -3.72
CA SER A 156 -7.88 16.54 -2.28
C SER A 156 -7.22 15.20 -1.95
N PHE A 157 -7.41 14.19 -2.80
CA PHE A 157 -6.72 12.91 -2.70
C PHE A 157 -5.35 12.95 -3.37
N LEU A 158 -5.29 13.48 -4.59
CA LEU A 158 -4.12 13.36 -5.43
C LEU A 158 -2.93 14.19 -4.94
N GLY A 159 -3.17 15.39 -4.41
CA GLY A 159 -2.12 16.26 -3.86
C GLY A 159 -1.31 15.56 -2.75
N PRO A 160 -1.95 15.05 -1.68
CA PRO A 160 -1.28 14.25 -0.66
C PRO A 160 -0.53 13.03 -1.20
N VAL A 161 -1.13 12.29 -2.15
CA VAL A 161 -0.51 11.11 -2.75
C VAL A 161 0.78 11.47 -3.50
N CYS A 162 0.74 12.51 -4.34
CA CYS A 162 1.92 12.98 -5.07
C CYS A 162 3.04 13.43 -4.11
N MET A 163 2.69 14.16 -3.05
CA MET A 163 3.65 14.58 -2.03
C MET A 163 4.31 13.38 -1.33
N ILE A 164 3.52 12.37 -0.94
CA ILE A 164 4.02 11.15 -0.29
C ILE A 164 4.96 10.37 -1.22
N ILE A 165 4.58 10.19 -2.50
CA ILE A 165 5.40 9.49 -3.48
C ILE A 165 6.75 10.19 -3.63
N MET A 166 6.76 11.52 -3.76
CA MET A 166 7.99 12.31 -3.85
C MET A 166 8.90 12.12 -2.63
N ILE A 167 8.35 12.19 -1.41
CA ILE A 167 9.11 11.99 -0.17
C ILE A 167 9.67 10.56 -0.12
N ASN A 168 8.88 9.55 -0.47
CA ASN A 168 9.31 8.15 -0.47
C ASN A 168 10.43 7.89 -1.47
N SER A 169 10.36 8.46 -2.67
CA SER A 169 11.41 8.35 -3.69
C SER A 169 12.75 8.94 -3.20
N VAL A 170 12.71 10.08 -2.51
CA VAL A 170 13.91 10.70 -1.91
C VAL A 170 14.49 9.82 -0.80
N LEU A 171 13.67 9.39 0.16
CA LEU A 171 14.10 8.53 1.27
C LEU A 171 14.68 7.20 0.78
N LEU A 172 14.06 6.61 -0.23
CA LEU A 172 14.52 5.35 -0.80
C LEU A 172 15.84 5.49 -1.55
N THR A 173 15.97 6.52 -2.39
CA THR A 173 17.22 6.81 -3.11
C THR A 173 18.37 7.05 -2.13
N TRP A 174 18.12 7.81 -1.06
CA TRP A 174 19.11 8.01 0.00
C TRP A 174 19.45 6.68 0.67
N THR A 175 18.46 5.89 1.07
CA THR A 175 18.68 4.61 1.73
C THR A 175 19.52 3.66 0.87
N LEU A 176 19.24 3.61 -0.44
CA LEU A 176 20.00 2.84 -1.41
C LEU A 176 21.43 3.33 -1.55
N TRP A 177 21.65 4.65 -1.58
CA TRP A 177 22.99 5.24 -1.59
C TRP A 177 23.79 4.78 -0.38
N VAL A 178 23.25 4.96 0.83
CA VAL A 178 23.92 4.58 2.08
C VAL A 178 24.17 3.07 2.14
N LEU A 179 23.22 2.26 1.71
CA LEU A 179 23.35 0.81 1.65
C LEU A 179 24.46 0.39 0.67
N ARG A 180 24.55 1.02 -0.51
CA ARG A 180 25.64 0.80 -1.48
C ARG A 180 27.00 1.15 -0.89
N GLN A 181 27.12 2.29 -0.22
CA GLN A 181 28.37 2.71 0.42
C GLN A 181 28.82 1.70 1.49
N LYS A 182 27.89 1.25 2.34
CA LYS A 182 28.18 0.22 3.36
C LYS A 182 28.57 -1.13 2.75
N LEU A 183 27.91 -1.53 1.66
CA LEU A 183 28.23 -2.75 0.90
C LEU A 183 29.63 -2.75 0.32
N CYS A 184 30.10 -1.62 -0.21
CA CYS A 184 31.46 -1.49 -0.72
C CYS A 184 32.53 -1.56 0.39
N SER A 185 32.15 -1.34 1.65
CA SER A 185 33.08 -1.23 2.79
C SER A 185 33.16 -2.47 3.72
N VAL A 186 32.23 -3.43 3.65
CA VAL A 186 32.11 -4.52 4.64
C VAL A 186 32.12 -5.90 3.97
N SER A 187 33.14 -6.71 4.27
CA SER A 187 33.32 -8.06 3.73
C SER A 187 32.91 -9.22 4.66
N SER A 188 32.45 -8.99 5.90
CA SER A 188 32.26 -10.10 6.87
C SER A 188 30.91 -10.20 7.62
N GLU A 189 30.02 -9.19 7.62
CA GLU A 189 28.73 -9.25 8.36
C GLU A 189 27.54 -9.60 7.43
N VAL A 190 27.59 -10.78 6.80
CA VAL A 190 26.79 -11.15 5.62
C VAL A 190 25.29 -11.36 5.90
N SER A 191 24.88 -11.71 7.13
CA SER A 191 23.49 -12.09 7.45
C SER A 191 22.54 -10.88 7.61
N LYS A 192 22.83 -9.95 8.53
CA LYS A 192 22.03 -8.73 8.76
C LYS A 192 21.92 -7.84 7.51
N LEU A 193 22.97 -7.86 6.69
CA LEU A 193 23.07 -7.06 5.48
C LEU A 193 22.22 -7.65 4.34
N LYS A 194 22.12 -8.99 4.26
CA LYS A 194 21.18 -9.68 3.33
C LYS A 194 19.72 -9.39 3.68
N ASP A 195 19.35 -9.42 4.96
CA ASP A 195 17.98 -9.12 5.40
C ASP A 195 17.58 -7.67 5.09
N THR A 196 18.51 -6.73 5.30
CA THR A 196 18.31 -5.31 4.97
C THR A 196 18.15 -5.08 3.46
N ARG A 197 18.91 -5.78 2.61
CA ARG A 197 18.75 -5.72 1.14
C ARG A 197 17.40 -6.27 0.69
N LEU A 198 16.97 -7.38 1.26
CA LEU A 198 15.66 -7.96 0.96
C LEU A 198 14.54 -6.98 1.35
N LEU A 199 14.60 -6.39 2.54
CA LEU A 199 13.64 -5.38 2.98
C LEU A 199 13.62 -4.14 2.06
N THR A 200 14.80 -3.68 1.63
CA THR A 200 14.90 -2.54 0.71
C THR A 200 14.31 -2.89 -0.67
N PHE A 201 14.57 -4.08 -1.20
CA PHE A 201 13.96 -4.55 -2.44
C PHE A 201 12.44 -4.62 -2.34
N LYS A 202 11.91 -5.10 -1.21
CA LYS A 202 10.47 -5.12 -0.91
C LYS A 202 9.87 -3.72 -0.95
N ALA A 203 10.51 -2.74 -0.29
CA ALA A 203 10.07 -1.34 -0.28
C ALA A 203 10.10 -0.69 -1.67
N ILE A 204 11.14 -0.97 -2.49
CA ILE A 204 11.21 -0.51 -3.89
C ILE A 204 10.05 -1.08 -4.70
N ALA A 205 9.83 -2.39 -4.61
CA ALA A 205 8.76 -3.04 -5.33
C ALA A 205 7.40 -2.46 -4.91
N GLN A 206 7.21 -2.18 -3.62
CA GLN A 206 5.96 -1.63 -3.11
C GLN A 206 5.72 -0.18 -3.55
N ILE A 207 6.73 0.68 -3.53
CA ILE A 207 6.65 2.05 -4.08
C ILE A 207 6.35 2.00 -5.58
N PHE A 208 6.93 1.07 -6.33
CA PHE A 208 6.65 0.95 -7.76
C PHE A 208 5.21 0.47 -8.00
N ILE A 209 4.76 -0.57 -7.29
CA ILE A 209 3.43 -1.17 -7.48
C ILE A 209 2.32 -0.22 -7.04
N LEU A 210 2.45 0.46 -5.89
CA LEU A 210 1.40 1.36 -5.36
C LEU A 210 1.64 2.83 -5.73
N GLY A 211 2.87 3.31 -5.88
CA GLY A 211 3.13 4.70 -6.29
C GLY A 211 2.90 4.92 -7.79
N CYS A 212 3.52 4.10 -8.65
CA CYS A 212 3.42 4.29 -10.09
C CYS A 212 2.02 4.00 -10.64
N SER A 213 1.29 3.05 -10.07
CA SER A 213 -0.10 2.80 -10.45
C SER A 213 -0.96 4.04 -10.28
N TRP A 214 -0.88 4.74 -9.16
CA TRP A 214 -1.68 5.94 -8.93
C TRP A 214 -1.24 7.16 -9.72
N VAL A 215 0.05 7.28 -10.06
CA VAL A 215 0.54 8.27 -11.03
C VAL A 215 -0.08 8.04 -12.41
N LEU A 216 -0.23 6.78 -12.85
CA LEU A 216 -0.97 6.46 -14.08
C LEU A 216 -2.45 6.82 -13.99
N GLY A 217 -3.04 6.76 -12.80
CA GLY A 217 -4.40 7.25 -12.51
C GLY A 217 -4.59 8.74 -12.80
N ILE A 218 -3.56 9.57 -12.62
CA ILE A 218 -3.59 11.02 -12.93
C ILE A 218 -3.79 11.24 -14.42
N PHE A 219 -3.13 10.45 -15.25
CA PHE A 219 -3.16 10.56 -16.71
C PHE A 219 -4.46 10.03 -17.32
N GLN A 220 -5.42 9.55 -16.51
CA GLN A 220 -6.76 9.19 -16.97
C GLN A 220 -7.64 10.40 -17.35
N ILE A 221 -7.16 11.64 -17.15
CA ILE A 221 -7.91 12.88 -17.43
C ILE A 221 -7.55 13.47 -18.83
N GLY A 222 -6.77 12.75 -19.66
CA GLY A 222 -6.28 13.25 -20.97
C GLY A 222 -6.63 12.38 -22.18
N SER A 223 -6.09 12.71 -23.36
CA SER A 223 -6.32 12.00 -24.63
C SER A 223 -5.88 10.52 -24.64
N MET A 224 -5.04 10.12 -23.68
CA MET A 224 -4.58 8.73 -23.47
C MET A 224 -5.32 8.01 -22.34
N ALA A 225 -6.46 8.55 -21.88
CA ALA A 225 -7.19 8.07 -20.71
C ALA A 225 -7.52 6.58 -20.76
N SER A 226 -7.95 6.07 -21.91
CA SER A 226 -8.31 4.66 -22.06
C SER A 226 -7.12 3.74 -21.79
N ILE A 227 -5.97 3.99 -22.42
CA ILE A 227 -4.76 3.17 -22.25
C ILE A 227 -4.25 3.24 -20.80
N MET A 228 -4.27 4.43 -20.20
CA MET A 228 -3.86 4.62 -18.80
C MET A 228 -4.82 3.96 -17.81
N ALA A 229 -6.11 3.89 -18.13
CA ALA A 229 -7.09 3.13 -17.36
C ALA A 229 -6.87 1.62 -17.46
N TYR A 230 -6.52 1.09 -18.64
CA TYR A 230 -6.12 -0.32 -18.80
C TYR A 230 -4.90 -0.66 -17.93
N LEU A 231 -3.82 0.13 -18.03
CA LEU A 231 -2.60 -0.10 -17.26
C LEU A 231 -2.83 0.05 -15.75
N PHE A 232 -3.56 1.08 -15.33
CA PHE A 232 -3.98 1.26 -13.95
C PHE A 232 -4.72 0.03 -13.42
N THR A 233 -5.70 -0.46 -14.18
CA THR A 233 -6.55 -1.58 -13.77
C THR A 233 -5.76 -2.87 -13.66
N ILE A 234 -4.88 -3.16 -14.63
CA ILE A 234 -4.04 -4.37 -14.63
C ILE A 234 -3.04 -4.34 -13.46
N ILE A 235 -2.38 -3.20 -13.22
CA ILE A 235 -1.40 -3.09 -12.14
C ILE A 235 -2.09 -3.20 -10.78
N ASN A 236 -3.25 -2.56 -10.60
CA ASN A 236 -4.04 -2.66 -9.37
C ASN A 236 -4.59 -4.08 -9.15
N SER A 237 -5.00 -4.78 -10.22
CA SER A 237 -5.52 -6.14 -10.12
C SER A 237 -4.43 -7.18 -9.83
N LEU A 238 -3.16 -6.91 -10.16
CA LEU A 238 -2.03 -7.79 -9.84
C LEU A 238 -1.32 -7.43 -8.53
N GLN A 239 -1.60 -6.25 -7.97
CA GLN A 239 -0.90 -5.72 -6.80
C GLN A 239 -0.94 -6.67 -5.59
N GLY A 240 -2.08 -7.28 -5.27
CA GLY A 240 -2.16 -8.21 -4.13
C GLY A 240 -1.35 -9.49 -4.34
N THR A 241 -1.31 -9.97 -5.58
CA THR A 241 -0.49 -11.13 -5.99
C THR A 241 0.99 -10.82 -5.82
N PHE A 242 1.46 -9.65 -6.26
CA PHE A 242 2.85 -9.24 -6.06
C PHE A 242 3.21 -9.08 -4.60
N ILE A 243 2.32 -8.50 -3.79
CA ILE A 243 2.54 -8.37 -2.34
C ILE A 243 2.72 -9.75 -1.70
N PHE A 244 1.83 -10.70 -1.99
CA PHE A 244 1.92 -12.08 -1.49
C PHE A 244 3.21 -12.77 -1.94
N LEU A 245 3.56 -12.68 -3.22
CA LEU A 245 4.77 -13.31 -3.77
C LEU A 245 6.03 -12.74 -3.12
N ILE A 246 6.12 -11.43 -3.00
CA ILE A 246 7.30 -10.73 -2.46
C ILE A 246 7.44 -10.90 -0.94
N HIS A 247 6.34 -10.81 -0.19
CA HIS A 247 6.41 -10.78 1.26
C HIS A 247 6.23 -12.15 1.91
N CYS A 248 5.48 -13.06 1.29
CA CYS A 248 5.22 -14.41 1.80
C CYS A 248 6.10 -15.46 1.10
N LEU A 249 6.12 -15.54 -0.23
CA LEU A 249 6.84 -16.63 -0.92
C LEU A 249 8.36 -16.41 -1.02
N LEU A 250 8.80 -15.19 -1.38
CA LEU A 250 10.22 -14.86 -1.51
C LEU A 250 10.90 -14.64 -0.15
N ASN A 251 10.15 -14.61 0.95
CA ASN A 251 10.72 -14.55 2.28
C ASN A 251 11.08 -15.96 2.76
N ARG A 252 12.38 -16.30 2.73
CA ARG A 252 12.90 -17.64 3.11
C ARG A 252 12.40 -18.14 4.47
N GLN A 253 12.15 -17.23 5.43
CA GLN A 253 11.61 -17.58 6.75
C GLN A 253 10.15 -18.07 6.73
N VAL A 254 9.35 -17.59 5.77
CA VAL A 254 7.92 -17.94 5.62
C VAL A 254 7.76 -19.20 4.78
N CYS A 255 8.55 -19.29 3.69
CA CYS A 255 8.49 -20.40 2.73
C CYS A 255 8.78 -21.76 3.39
N GLY A 256 9.72 -21.82 4.34
CA GLY A 256 10.00 -23.04 5.10
C GLY A 256 8.86 -23.52 6.01
N PHE A 257 7.96 -22.63 6.45
CA PHE A 257 6.82 -22.98 7.30
C PHE A 257 5.56 -23.32 6.49
N LEU A 258 5.36 -22.64 5.35
CA LEU A 258 4.23 -22.89 4.43
C LEU A 258 4.40 -24.20 3.63
N LEU A 259 5.66 -24.62 3.37
CA LEU A 259 6.02 -25.85 2.67
C LEU A 259 6.52 -26.96 3.60
N ALA A 260 6.56 -26.73 4.92
CA ALA A 260 6.78 -27.84 5.84
C ALA A 260 5.58 -28.78 5.73
N PRO A 261 5.77 -30.07 5.40
CA PRO A 261 4.68 -31.02 5.50
C PRO A 261 4.18 -30.96 6.94
N ALA A 262 2.86 -30.95 7.13
CA ALA A 262 2.26 -31.12 8.43
C ALA A 262 2.67 -32.49 8.99
N SER A 263 3.81 -32.53 9.69
CA SER A 263 4.23 -33.69 10.45
C SER A 263 3.50 -33.61 11.80
N ALA A 264 2.31 -34.20 11.82
CA ALA A 264 1.68 -34.73 13.01
C ALA A 264 1.36 -36.20 12.73
#